data_AF-A0A843KPM5-F1
#
_entry.id   AF-A0A843KPM5-F1
#
_cell.length_a   1.000
_cell.length_b   1.000
_cell.length_c   1.000
_cell.angle_alpha   90.00
_cell.angle_beta   90.00
_cell.angle_gamma   90.00
#
_symmetry.space_group_name_H-M   'P 1'
#
loop_
_entity.id
_entity.type
_entity.pdbx_description
1 polymer ?
#
loop_
_entity_poly.entity_id
_entity_poly.type
_entity_poly.pdbx_seq_one_letter_code
_entity_poly.pdbx_strand_id
1 'polypeptide(L)'
;MSGEIRRTVELLAPDGVVEVRALADGVTHSGYFDDYERLARAVEALDADPSVAGIYVTLNTPNPALLARRANRIKLRLSRKDATTADADIIRRRWFPIDIDPVRPSGVSSTDEEHDAALSAAERIAGYLAEQGFPAPIRADSGNGAHLLYRIDLANEEVATSLVKGALA
;
A
#
# COMPACT_ATOMS: atom_id res chain seq x y z
N MET A 1 -17.94 -2.24 -5.00
CA MET A 1 -16.48 -2.07 -5.01
C MET A 1 -16.05 -0.93 -4.10
N SER A 2 -16.63 0.27 -4.24
CA SER A 2 -16.36 1.43 -3.35
C SER A 2 -16.34 1.14 -1.83
N GLY A 3 -17.23 0.27 -1.32
CA GLY A 3 -17.25 -0.09 0.11
C GLY A 3 -15.98 -0.79 0.61
N GLU A 4 -15.43 -1.74 -0.16
CA GLU A 4 -14.18 -2.45 0.21
C GLU A 4 -12.96 -1.54 0.09
N ILE A 5 -12.93 -0.63 -0.90
CA ILE A 5 -11.88 0.38 -1.04
C ILE A 5 -11.83 1.26 0.21
N ARG A 6 -13.00 1.81 0.60
CA ARG A 6 -13.11 2.64 1.80
C ARG A 6 -12.66 1.88 3.05
N ARG A 7 -13.20 0.68 3.27
CA ARG A 7 -12.86 -0.17 4.42
C ARG A 7 -11.37 -0.48 4.49
N THR A 8 -10.73 -0.72 3.35
CA THR A 8 -9.29 -0.97 3.26
C THR A 8 -8.50 0.25 3.70
N VAL A 9 -8.83 1.45 3.22
CA VAL A 9 -8.12 2.66 3.61
C VAL A 9 -8.35 3.01 5.08
N GLU A 10 -9.57 2.86 5.59
CA GLU A 10 -9.89 3.03 7.02
C GLU A 10 -9.10 2.06 7.90
N LEU A 11 -8.84 0.84 7.41
CA LEU A 11 -8.03 -0.14 8.12
C LEU A 11 -6.53 0.23 8.11
N LEU A 12 -6.01 0.69 6.98
CA LEU A 12 -4.59 1.03 6.81
C LEU A 12 -4.21 2.37 7.45
N ALA A 13 -5.11 3.34 7.40
CA ALA A 13 -4.91 4.71 7.86
C ALA A 13 -6.19 5.21 8.54
N PRO A 14 -6.55 4.73 9.75
CA PRO A 14 -7.80 5.09 10.40
C PRO A 14 -7.97 6.61 10.61
N ASP A 15 -6.86 7.30 10.88
CA ASP A 15 -6.81 8.76 10.98
C ASP A 15 -5.59 9.26 10.20
N GLY A 16 -5.80 9.94 9.08
CA GLY A 16 -4.71 10.60 8.37
C GLY A 16 -4.95 10.88 6.89
N VAL A 17 -3.94 11.49 6.28
CA VAL A 17 -3.90 11.70 4.83
C VAL A 17 -3.28 10.48 4.19
N VAL A 18 -3.86 9.99 3.10
CA VAL A 18 -3.22 9.02 2.20
C VAL A 18 -3.04 9.64 0.83
N GLU A 19 -1.93 9.30 0.17
CA GLU A 19 -1.80 9.54 -1.27
C GLU A 19 -2.33 8.32 -2.03
N VAL A 20 -3.24 8.54 -2.97
CA VAL A 20 -3.54 7.57 -4.03
C VAL A 20 -2.59 7.84 -5.18
N ARG A 21 -1.97 6.80 -5.73
CA ARG A 21 -1.30 6.85 -7.03
C ARG A 21 -1.85 5.77 -7.94
N ALA A 22 -2.07 6.13 -9.19
CA ALA A 22 -2.40 5.19 -10.25
C ALA A 22 -1.35 5.28 -11.35
N LEU A 23 -0.89 4.13 -11.83
CA LEU A 23 0.09 4.02 -12.90
C LEU A 23 -0.64 3.67 -14.19
N ALA A 24 -0.33 4.42 -15.24
CA ALA A 24 -0.76 4.17 -16.61
C ALA A 24 0.46 4.29 -17.53
N ASP A 25 0.30 3.99 -18.82
CA ASP A 25 1.40 3.97 -19.79
C ASP A 25 2.24 5.26 -19.79
N GLY A 26 3.43 5.17 -19.18
CA GLY A 26 4.39 6.26 -19.03
C GLY A 26 3.93 7.44 -18.16
N VAL A 27 2.78 7.36 -17.47
CA VAL A 27 2.21 8.47 -16.70
C VAL A 27 1.70 8.03 -15.34
N THR A 28 1.83 8.93 -14.36
CA THR A 28 1.27 8.74 -13.01
C THR A 28 0.08 9.65 -12.81
N HIS A 29 -0.95 9.16 -12.15
CA HIS A 29 -2.04 9.95 -11.58
C HIS A 29 -1.86 9.95 -10.07
N SER A 30 -2.19 11.06 -9.41
CA SER A 30 -2.03 11.14 -7.95
C SER A 30 -3.07 12.07 -7.34
N GLY A 31 -3.48 11.76 -6.11
CA GLY A 31 -4.34 12.59 -5.27
C GLY A 31 -4.07 12.34 -3.80
N TYR A 32 -4.44 13.29 -2.94
CA TYR A 32 -4.32 13.13 -1.49
C TYR A 32 -5.70 13.21 -0.84
N PHE A 33 -5.97 12.36 0.13
CA PHE A 33 -7.29 12.23 0.71
C PHE A 33 -7.25 12.12 2.22
N ASP A 34 -8.11 12.91 2.88
CA ASP A 34 -8.60 12.72 4.25
C ASP A 34 -10.12 12.43 4.26
N ASP A 35 -10.79 12.54 3.12
CA ASP A 35 -12.17 12.10 2.87
C ASP A 35 -12.14 10.78 2.08
N TYR A 36 -12.26 9.65 2.78
CA TYR A 36 -12.16 8.31 2.18
C TYR A 36 -13.39 7.90 1.37
N GLU A 37 -14.51 8.59 1.57
CA GLU A 37 -15.67 8.48 0.70
C GLU A 37 -15.38 9.06 -0.69
N ARG A 38 -14.72 10.23 -0.74
CA ARG A 38 -14.24 10.80 -2.01
C ARG A 38 -13.10 9.98 -2.62
N LEU A 39 -12.23 9.42 -1.80
CA LEU A 39 -11.19 8.49 -2.27
C LEU A 39 -11.81 7.32 -3.01
N ALA A 40 -12.74 6.61 -2.38
CA ALA A 40 -13.35 5.41 -2.95
C ALA A 40 -14.01 5.70 -4.31
N ARG A 41 -14.77 6.80 -4.41
CA ARG A 41 -15.37 7.24 -5.67
C ARG A 41 -14.34 7.58 -6.75
N ALA A 42 -13.25 8.26 -6.38
CA ALA A 42 -12.20 8.64 -7.32
C ALA A 42 -11.42 7.42 -7.83
N VAL A 43 -11.16 6.45 -6.95
CA VAL A 43 -10.48 5.20 -7.29
C VAL A 43 -11.36 4.31 -8.16
N GLU A 44 -12.66 4.17 -7.86
CA GLU A 44 -13.58 3.37 -8.68
C GLU A 44 -13.67 3.90 -10.12
N ALA A 45 -13.63 5.23 -10.30
CA ALA A 45 -13.58 5.83 -11.64
C ALA A 45 -12.26 5.56 -12.39
N LEU A 46 -11.13 5.49 -11.67
CA LEU A 46 -9.83 5.17 -12.26
C LEU A 46 -9.69 3.68 -12.59
N ASP A 47 -10.21 2.81 -11.75
CA ASP A 47 -10.14 1.36 -11.92
C ASP A 47 -10.91 0.89 -13.17
N ALA A 48 -11.96 1.62 -13.53
CA ALA A 48 -12.70 1.41 -14.77
C ALA A 48 -11.95 1.86 -16.05
N ASP A 49 -10.81 2.57 -15.92
CA ASP A 49 -10.00 2.99 -17.06
C ASP A 49 -8.98 1.89 -17.42
N PRO A 50 -9.11 1.23 -18.59
CA PRO A 50 -8.22 0.13 -18.97
C PRO A 50 -6.76 0.56 -19.22
N SER A 51 -6.47 1.86 -19.27
CA SER A 51 -5.10 2.36 -19.34
C SER A 51 -4.39 2.36 -17.99
N VAL A 52 -5.13 2.23 -16.88
CA VAL A 52 -4.58 2.15 -15.52
C VAL A 52 -4.14 0.71 -15.25
N ALA A 53 -2.84 0.51 -15.08
CA ALA A 53 -2.23 -0.79 -14.80
C ALA A 53 -2.22 -1.15 -13.30
N GLY A 54 -2.41 -0.17 -12.41
CA GLY A 54 -2.46 -0.42 -10.98
C GLY A 54 -2.68 0.83 -10.16
N ILE A 55 -3.39 0.69 -9.04
CA ILE A 55 -3.72 1.76 -8.09
C ILE A 55 -3.22 1.34 -6.71
N TYR A 56 -2.50 2.22 -6.04
CA TYR A 56 -2.00 1.99 -4.69
C TYR A 56 -2.14 3.23 -3.83
N VAL A 57 -2.10 3.02 -2.51
CA VAL A 57 -2.09 4.09 -1.52
C VAL A 57 -0.78 4.09 -0.74
N THR A 58 -0.40 5.23 -0.17
CA THR A 58 0.69 5.27 0.81
C THR A 58 0.33 4.41 2.03
N LEU A 59 1.18 3.43 2.32
CA LEU A 59 1.01 2.56 3.48
C LEU A 59 1.37 3.27 4.79
N ASN A 60 2.48 4.01 4.81
CA ASN A 60 2.96 4.74 5.99
C ASN A 60 2.45 6.18 6.01
N THR A 61 2.40 6.79 7.20
CA THR A 61 1.77 8.11 7.41
C THR A 61 2.59 9.22 6.76
N PRO A 62 2.07 9.89 5.71
CA PRO A 62 2.69 11.08 5.16
C PRO A 62 2.45 12.31 6.06
N ASN A 63 3.23 13.36 5.85
CA ASN A 63 2.96 14.67 6.45
C ASN A 63 1.57 15.16 6.00
N PRO A 64 0.64 15.48 6.93
CA PRO A 64 -0.71 15.93 6.57
C PRO A 64 -0.74 17.18 5.68
N ALA A 65 0.29 18.03 5.73
CA ALA A 65 0.42 19.20 4.85
C ALA A 65 0.41 18.82 3.36
N LEU A 66 0.77 17.57 3.01
CA LEU A 66 0.75 17.10 1.63
C LEU A 66 -0.66 17.08 1.02
N LEU A 67 -1.71 17.03 1.84
CA LEU A 67 -3.09 17.14 1.37
C LEU A 67 -3.28 18.35 0.46
N ALA A 68 -2.65 19.48 0.79
CA ALA A 68 -2.74 20.73 0.04
C ALA A 68 -2.26 20.61 -1.42
N ARG A 69 -1.40 19.63 -1.75
CA ARG A 69 -0.95 19.42 -3.14
C ARG A 69 -2.15 19.12 -4.04
N ARG A 70 -3.05 18.23 -3.61
CA ARG A 70 -4.19 17.71 -4.40
C ARG A 70 -5.34 17.23 -3.48
N ALA A 71 -5.91 18.14 -2.70
CA ALA A 71 -6.88 17.81 -1.65
C ALA A 71 -8.15 17.15 -2.20
N ASN A 72 -8.41 15.92 -1.76
CA ASN A 72 -9.58 15.11 -2.06
C ASN A 72 -9.94 15.02 -3.54
N ARG A 73 -8.90 14.96 -4.39
CA ARG A 73 -9.03 14.84 -5.84
C ARG A 73 -7.78 14.22 -6.45
N ILE A 74 -7.96 13.55 -7.58
CA ILE A 74 -6.85 13.00 -8.36
C ILE A 74 -6.56 13.95 -9.53
N LYS A 75 -5.29 14.33 -9.66
CA LYS A 75 -4.77 14.96 -10.87
C LYS A 75 -4.29 13.86 -11.82
N LEU A 76 -4.89 13.81 -13.00
CA LEU A 76 -4.46 12.92 -14.08
C LEU A 76 -3.18 13.45 -14.74
N ARG A 77 -2.39 12.52 -15.27
CA ARG A 77 -1.16 12.74 -16.05
C ARG A 77 -0.24 13.78 -15.40
N LEU A 78 0.31 13.43 -14.23
CA LEU A 78 1.30 14.27 -13.54
C LEU A 78 2.46 14.64 -14.47
N SER A 79 2.90 15.89 -14.37
CA SER A 79 4.13 16.37 -14.99
C SER A 79 5.33 16.17 -14.06
N ARG A 80 6.54 16.33 -14.57
CA ARG A 80 7.77 16.29 -13.75
C ARG A 80 7.82 17.34 -12.62
N LYS A 81 6.98 18.38 -12.69
CA LYS A 81 6.88 19.42 -11.64
C LYS A 81 5.92 19.03 -10.52
N ASP A 82 5.11 18.00 -10.73
CA ASP A 82 4.13 17.55 -9.75
C ASP A 82 4.77 16.54 -8.79
N ALA A 83 5.14 17.01 -7.60
CA ALA A 83 5.68 16.13 -6.57
C ALA A 83 4.63 15.15 -6.04
N THR A 84 5.04 13.91 -5.85
CA THR A 84 4.35 12.87 -5.07
C THR A 84 5.04 12.70 -3.71
N THR A 85 4.51 11.86 -2.83
CA THR A 85 5.11 11.61 -1.50
C THR A 85 6.50 11.00 -1.65
N ALA A 86 7.52 11.67 -1.15
CA ALA A 86 8.88 11.15 -1.08
C ALA A 86 9.16 10.51 0.30
N ASP A 87 10.29 9.81 0.44
CA ASP A 87 10.68 9.19 1.72
C ASP A 87 10.74 10.19 2.87
N ALA A 88 11.24 11.40 2.62
CA ALA A 88 11.32 12.48 3.60
C ALA A 88 9.94 13.07 3.98
N ASP A 89 8.91 12.85 3.17
CA ASP A 89 7.55 13.29 3.47
C ASP A 89 6.83 12.34 4.43
N ILE A 90 7.35 11.13 4.68
CA ILE A 90 6.79 10.18 5.65
C ILE A 90 7.19 10.62 7.07
N ILE A 91 6.21 10.77 7.96
CA ILE A 91 6.47 11.18 9.35
C ILE A 91 6.49 9.99 10.31
N ARG A 92 5.84 8.87 9.93
CA ARG A 92 5.72 7.70 10.81
C ARG A 92 5.53 6.43 10.01
N ARG A 93 6.24 5.37 10.39
CA ARG A 93 6.02 4.01 9.90
C ARG A 93 4.99 3.33 10.79
N ARG A 94 3.90 2.87 10.18
CA ARG A 94 2.76 2.24 10.87
C ARG A 94 2.67 0.74 10.59
N TRP A 95 3.29 0.30 9.50
CA TRP A 95 3.23 -1.07 9.04
C TRP A 95 4.62 -1.62 8.73
N PHE A 96 4.84 -2.86 9.13
CA PHE A 96 5.92 -3.73 8.65
C PHE A 96 5.30 -4.72 7.65
N PRO A 97 5.43 -4.47 6.35
CA PRO A 97 4.88 -5.33 5.32
C PRO A 97 5.78 -6.53 5.06
N ILE A 98 5.18 -7.71 4.96
CA ILE A 98 5.79 -8.90 4.36
C ILE A 98 4.98 -9.21 3.11
N ASP A 99 5.65 -9.16 1.97
CA ASP A 99 5.09 -9.43 0.65
C ASP A 99 5.55 -10.82 0.18
N ILE A 100 4.59 -11.66 -0.19
CA ILE A 100 4.80 -13.08 -0.44
C ILE A 100 4.27 -13.39 -1.83
N ASP A 101 5.18 -13.37 -2.79
CA ASP A 101 4.90 -13.63 -4.20
C ASP A 101 5.62 -14.90 -4.69
N PRO A 102 4.98 -15.73 -5.52
CA PRO A 102 5.67 -16.80 -6.22
C PRO A 102 6.66 -16.22 -7.24
N VAL A 103 7.81 -16.91 -7.39
CA VAL A 103 8.83 -16.55 -8.39
C VAL A 103 8.31 -16.90 -9.78
N ARG A 104 8.03 -15.90 -10.61
CA ARG A 104 7.47 -16.05 -11.96
C ARG A 104 8.01 -14.99 -12.93
N PRO A 105 7.90 -15.20 -14.25
CA PRO A 105 8.25 -14.17 -15.23
C PRO A 105 7.42 -12.89 -15.03
N SER A 106 8.04 -11.73 -15.23
CA SER A 106 7.37 -10.44 -15.10
C SER A 106 6.17 -10.34 -16.05
N GLY A 107 5.03 -9.86 -15.55
CA GLY A 107 3.80 -9.68 -16.32
C GLY A 107 2.97 -10.95 -16.52
N VAL A 108 3.37 -12.07 -15.89
CA VAL A 108 2.61 -13.32 -15.89
C VAL A 108 1.93 -13.49 -14.53
N SER A 109 0.64 -13.81 -14.52
CA SER A 109 -0.11 -14.13 -13.30
C SER A 109 0.34 -15.47 -12.71
N SER A 110 0.20 -15.64 -11.40
CA SER A 110 0.46 -16.94 -10.76
C SER A 110 -0.55 -18.00 -11.23
N THR A 111 -0.13 -19.27 -11.24
CA THR A 111 -1.09 -20.39 -11.29
C THR A 111 -1.83 -20.52 -9.95
N ASP A 112 -2.92 -21.29 -9.94
CA ASP A 112 -3.66 -21.59 -8.70
C ASP A 112 -2.74 -22.26 -7.67
N GLU A 113 -1.87 -23.19 -8.10
CA GLU A 113 -0.94 -23.88 -7.21
C GLU A 113 0.14 -22.94 -6.65
N GLU A 114 0.62 -21.99 -7.46
CA GLU A 114 1.59 -20.97 -7.03
C GLU A 114 0.96 -20.00 -6.02
N HIS A 115 -0.29 -19.60 -6.26
CA HIS A 115 -1.07 -18.75 -5.37
C HIS A 115 -1.35 -19.44 -4.02
N ASP A 116 -1.83 -20.70 -4.05
CA ASP A 116 -2.08 -21.51 -2.86
C ASP A 116 -0.80 -21.73 -2.03
N ALA A 117 0.35 -21.91 -2.71
CA ALA A 117 1.64 -22.02 -2.06
C ALA A 117 2.05 -20.71 -1.36
N ALA A 118 1.75 -19.55 -1.95
CA ALA A 118 1.99 -18.24 -1.34
C ALA A 118 1.10 -18.03 -0.10
N LEU A 119 -0.19 -18.35 -0.18
CA LEU A 119 -1.10 -18.31 0.97
C LEU A 119 -0.63 -19.24 2.10
N SER A 120 -0.23 -20.46 1.75
CA SER A 120 0.31 -21.44 2.71
C SER A 120 1.62 -20.96 3.35
N ALA A 121 2.47 -20.26 2.60
CA ALA A 121 3.67 -19.63 3.15
C ALA A 121 3.32 -18.48 4.09
N ALA A 122 2.32 -17.67 3.78
CA ALA A 122 1.82 -16.60 4.65
C ALA A 122 1.34 -17.13 5.99
N GLU A 123 0.59 -18.24 6.00
CA GLU A 123 0.16 -18.87 7.25
C GLU A 123 1.34 -19.37 8.10
N ARG A 124 2.34 -20.00 7.47
CA ARG A 124 3.55 -20.46 8.18
C ARG A 124 4.35 -19.31 8.76
N ILE A 125 4.54 -18.22 8.00
CA ILE A 125 5.22 -17.01 8.46
C ILE A 125 4.46 -16.38 9.64
N ALA A 126 3.14 -16.28 9.53
CA ALA A 126 2.31 -15.74 10.60
C ALA A 126 2.35 -16.60 11.87
N GLY A 127 2.32 -17.92 11.73
CA GLY A 127 2.47 -18.85 12.85
C GLY A 127 3.82 -18.69 13.54
N TYR A 128 4.92 -18.68 12.78
CA TYR A 128 6.25 -18.48 13.33
C TYR A 128 6.40 -17.13 14.04
N LEU A 129 5.94 -16.03 13.43
CA LEU A 129 6.05 -14.70 14.05
C LEU A 129 5.20 -14.60 15.32
N ALA A 130 4.02 -15.24 15.36
CA ALA A 130 3.23 -15.32 16.57
C ALA A 130 3.97 -16.05 17.71
N GLU A 131 4.71 -17.12 17.42
CA GLU A 131 5.58 -17.79 18.39
C GLU A 131 6.72 -16.89 18.89
N GLN A 132 7.19 -15.97 18.05
CA GLN A 132 8.16 -14.93 18.43
C GLN A 132 7.53 -13.75 19.18
N GLY A 133 6.22 -13.78 19.45
CA GLY A 133 5.48 -12.74 20.18
C GLY A 133 5.00 -11.57 19.32
N PHE A 134 5.01 -11.69 17.99
CA PHE A 134 4.40 -10.68 17.13
C PHE A 134 2.87 -10.67 17.28
N PRO A 135 2.24 -9.49 17.15
CA PRO A 135 0.78 -9.41 17.11
C PRO A 135 0.22 -10.06 15.84
N ALA A 136 -1.09 -10.31 15.81
CA ALA A 136 -1.75 -10.76 14.59
C ALA A 136 -1.60 -9.72 13.47
N PRO A 137 -1.22 -10.13 12.24
CA PRO A 137 -1.15 -9.22 11.10
C PRO A 137 -2.54 -8.98 10.49
N ILE A 138 -2.67 -7.89 9.73
CA ILE A 138 -3.69 -7.85 8.67
C ILE A 138 -3.20 -8.75 7.54
N ARG A 139 -4.11 -9.57 7.02
CA ARG A 139 -3.86 -10.45 5.87
C ARG A 139 -4.60 -9.90 4.67
N ALA A 140 -3.96 -9.92 3.51
CA ALA A 140 -4.61 -9.61 2.24
C ALA A 140 -4.13 -10.58 1.17
N ASP A 141 -5.04 -10.96 0.28
CA ASP A 141 -4.74 -11.65 -0.96
C ASP A 141 -4.44 -10.59 -2.02
N SER A 142 -3.28 -10.67 -2.67
CA SER A 142 -2.87 -9.71 -3.72
C SER A 142 -3.39 -10.08 -5.11
N GLY A 143 -4.08 -11.22 -5.23
CA GLY A 143 -4.50 -11.85 -6.47
C GLY A 143 -3.44 -12.75 -7.09
N ASN A 144 -2.16 -12.60 -6.72
CA ASN A 144 -1.07 -13.51 -7.13
C ASN A 144 -0.29 -14.12 -5.96
N GLY A 145 -0.46 -13.56 -4.77
CA GLY A 145 0.24 -13.96 -3.58
C GLY A 145 -0.45 -13.40 -2.34
N ALA A 146 0.32 -13.15 -1.29
CA ALA A 146 -0.22 -12.75 0.00
C ALA A 146 0.55 -11.57 0.59
N HIS A 147 -0.16 -10.68 1.29
CA HIS A 147 0.43 -9.67 2.15
C HIS A 147 0.14 -9.96 3.62
N LEU A 148 1.16 -9.79 4.46
CA LEU A 148 1.01 -9.67 5.91
C LEU A 148 1.46 -8.28 6.34
N LEU A 149 0.57 -7.53 6.98
CA LEU A 149 0.89 -6.20 7.52
C LEU A 149 0.88 -6.25 9.05
N TYR A 150 2.07 -6.20 9.64
CA TYR A 150 2.23 -6.13 11.09
C TYR A 150 2.25 -4.68 11.55
N ARG A 151 1.50 -4.40 12.62
CA ARG A 151 1.45 -3.06 13.19
C ARG A 151 2.76 -2.74 13.90
N ILE A 152 3.37 -1.61 13.52
CA ILE A 152 4.54 -1.05 14.20
C ILE A 152 4.31 0.42 14.52
N ASP A 153 5.17 1.00 15.35
CA ASP A 153 5.04 2.41 15.70
C ASP A 153 6.40 3.11 15.78
N LEU A 154 6.96 3.44 14.62
CA LEU A 154 8.31 4.00 14.50
C LEU A 154 8.30 5.37 13.83
N ALA A 155 9.08 6.31 14.37
CA ALA A 155 9.36 7.58 13.69
C ALA A 155 10.15 7.34 12.38
N ASN A 156 10.10 8.31 11.46
CA ASN A 156 10.89 8.22 10.23
C ASN A 156 12.35 8.65 10.43
N GLU A 157 13.11 7.83 11.16
CA GLU A 157 14.51 8.08 11.47
C GLU A 157 15.43 7.04 10.84
N GLU A 158 16.71 7.35 10.73
CA GLU A 158 17.73 6.46 10.14
C GLU A 158 17.85 5.15 10.93
N VAL A 159 17.84 5.20 12.26
CA VAL A 159 17.88 4.01 13.13
C VAL A 159 16.68 3.09 12.87
N ALA A 160 15.47 3.66 12.78
CA ALA A 160 14.27 2.90 12.45
C ALA A 160 14.32 2.32 11.02
N THR A 161 14.90 3.06 10.08
CA THR A 161 15.10 2.60 8.69
C THR A 161 16.03 1.39 8.65
N SER A 162 17.17 1.47 9.35
CA SER A 162 18.14 0.37 9.45
C SER A 162 17.55 -0.85 10.13
N LEU A 163 16.77 -0.67 11.20
CA LEU A 163 16.07 -1.75 11.89
C LEU A 163 15.10 -2.48 10.95
N VAL A 164 14.21 -1.74 10.28
CA VAL A 164 13.22 -2.32 9.36
C VAL A 164 13.90 -3.02 8.19
N LYS A 165 14.95 -2.42 7.61
CA LYS A 165 15.73 -3.06 6.53
C LYS A 165 16.40 -4.35 7.00
N GLY A 166 16.99 -4.36 8.19
CA GLY A 166 17.65 -5.55 8.74
C GLY A 166 16.69 -6.71 9.01
N ALA A 167 15.40 -6.43 9.22
CA ALA A 167 14.37 -7.46 9.41
C ALA A 167 13.81 -8.03 8.09
N LEU A 168 14.09 -7.38 6.95
CA LEU A 168 13.64 -7.80 5.61
C LEU A 168 14.76 -8.41 4.76
N ALA A 169 16.00 -8.37 5.23
CA ALA A 169 17.21 -8.75 4.50
C ALA A 169 17.61 -10.21 4.70
#